data_AF-A0A2W6A2C9-F1
#
_entry.id   AF-A0A2W6A2C9-F1
#
_cell.length_a   1.000
_cell.length_b   1.000
_cell.length_c   1.000
_cell.angle_alpha   90.00
_cell.angle_beta   90.00
_cell.angle_gamma   90.00
#
_symmetry.space_group_name_H-M   'P 1'
#
loop_
_entity.id
_entity.type
_entity.pdbx_description
1 polymer ?
#
loop_
_entity_poly.entity_id
_entity_poly.type
_entity_poly.pdbx_seq_one_letter_code
_entity_poly.pdbx_strand_id
1 'polypeptide(L)'
;MHATASASGVSKVPQGRDRATPKHLNIHGVAGNCATHKKQEVKDWLAKHPRFHLHFIPTSSSWLTLVERWFGAIAAERIRRGVFKNMNELERAIYAYIEHNEAYPKPFVRTKSANGIILKSCGT
;
A
#
# COMPACT_ATOMS: atom_id res chain seq x y z
N MET A 1 -3.59 -9.05 -35.16
CA MET A 1 -4.03 -9.86 -34.02
C MET A 1 -4.08 -8.96 -32.80
N HIS A 2 -5.27 -8.54 -32.41
CA HIS A 2 -5.52 -7.66 -31.25
C HIS A 2 -5.42 -8.49 -29.97
N ALA A 3 -4.50 -8.14 -29.08
CA ALA A 3 -4.50 -8.67 -27.70
C ALA A 3 -5.09 -7.59 -26.78
N THR A 4 -6.36 -7.77 -26.43
CA THR A 4 -7.05 -7.03 -25.37
C THR A 4 -6.56 -7.53 -24.02
N ALA A 5 -5.87 -6.67 -23.26
CA ALA A 5 -5.53 -6.96 -21.87
C ALA A 5 -6.80 -6.78 -21.01
N SER A 6 -7.36 -7.90 -20.54
CA SER A 6 -8.48 -7.94 -19.60
C SER A 6 -8.08 -7.39 -18.23
N ALA A 7 -8.79 -6.37 -17.77
CA ALA A 7 -8.64 -5.76 -16.45
C ALA A 7 -9.37 -6.57 -15.38
N SER A 8 -8.75 -7.64 -14.86
CA SER A 8 -9.32 -8.50 -13.80
C SER A 8 -8.74 -8.23 -12.40
N GLY A 9 -8.08 -7.09 -12.16
CA GLY A 9 -7.35 -6.82 -10.91
C GLY A 9 -8.12 -6.20 -9.74
N VAL A 10 -9.41 -5.86 -9.85
CA VAL A 10 -10.12 -5.03 -8.83
C VAL A 10 -10.94 -5.86 -7.82
N SER A 11 -10.76 -7.18 -7.74
CA SER A 11 -11.71 -8.05 -7.00
C SER A 11 -11.40 -8.31 -5.51
N LYS A 12 -10.37 -7.72 -4.89
CA LYS A 12 -10.10 -7.95 -3.46
C LYS A 12 -9.80 -6.64 -2.71
N VAL A 13 -10.84 -5.87 -2.46
CA VAL A 13 -10.84 -4.89 -1.36
C VAL A 13 -10.79 -5.69 -0.02
N PRO A 14 -10.07 -5.26 1.04
CA PRO A 14 -9.74 -6.15 2.15
C PRO A 14 -10.94 -6.41 3.07
N GLN A 15 -11.79 -7.35 2.68
CA GLN A 15 -12.94 -7.85 3.44
C GLN A 15 -12.55 -8.35 4.84
N GLY A 16 -11.31 -8.85 4.99
CA GLY A 16 -10.76 -9.27 6.28
C GLY A 16 -10.58 -8.13 7.29
N ARG A 17 -10.24 -6.91 6.83
CA ARG A 17 -10.02 -5.76 7.72
C ARG A 17 -11.32 -5.15 8.23
N ASP A 18 -12.39 -5.21 7.45
CA ASP A 18 -13.71 -4.73 7.89
C ASP A 18 -14.23 -5.55 9.08
N ARG A 19 -14.04 -6.88 9.03
CA ARG A 19 -14.43 -7.81 10.11
C ARG A 19 -13.56 -7.67 11.36
N ALA A 20 -12.27 -7.40 11.19
CA ALA A 20 -11.33 -7.24 12.30
C ALA A 20 -11.42 -5.87 12.99
N THR A 21 -12.10 -4.89 12.38
CA THR A 21 -12.23 -3.54 12.94
C THR A 21 -13.59 -3.38 13.65
N PRO A 22 -13.63 -3.00 14.94
CA PRO A 22 -14.88 -2.74 15.66
C PRO A 22 -15.86 -1.88 14.86
N LYS A 23 -17.14 -2.29 14.80
CA LYS A 23 -18.15 -1.72 13.88
C LYS A 23 -18.36 -0.20 14.01
N HIS A 24 -18.09 0.35 15.20
CA HIS A 24 -18.23 1.77 15.48
C HIS A 24 -17.03 2.62 14.99
N LEU A 25 -15.94 1.99 14.53
CA LEU A 25 -14.77 2.69 14.02
C LEU A 25 -14.79 2.78 12.50
N ASN A 26 -14.31 3.93 12.02
CA ASN A 26 -14.02 4.17 10.61
C ASN A 26 -12.64 3.64 10.23
N ILE A 27 -12.50 3.20 8.98
CA ILE A 27 -11.27 2.68 8.39
C ILE A 27 -10.73 3.73 7.42
N HIS A 28 -9.57 4.29 7.75
CA HIS A 28 -8.91 5.30 6.92
C HIS A 28 -7.72 4.68 6.19
N GLY A 29 -7.79 4.65 4.86
CA GLY A 29 -6.68 4.28 3.99
C GLY A 29 -5.96 5.54 3.48
N VAL A 30 -4.63 5.50 3.40
CA VAL A 30 -3.83 6.52 2.72
C VAL A 30 -3.22 5.88 1.48
N ALA A 31 -3.44 6.49 0.30
CA ALA A 31 -3.00 5.96 -0.98
C ALA A 31 -2.31 7.03 -1.84
N GLY A 32 -1.43 6.57 -2.74
CA GLY A 32 -0.86 7.42 -3.77
C GLY A 32 -1.91 7.96 -4.74
N ASN A 33 -1.64 9.11 -5.35
CA ASN A 33 -2.48 9.74 -6.37
C ASN A 33 -2.36 9.02 -7.74
N CYS A 34 -2.61 7.71 -7.77
CA CYS A 34 -2.61 6.90 -8.99
C CYS A 34 -4.01 6.85 -9.61
N ALA A 35 -4.09 6.93 -10.95
CA ALA A 35 -5.36 6.88 -11.68
C ALA A 35 -6.17 5.61 -11.41
N THR A 36 -5.50 4.50 -11.10
CA THR A 36 -6.16 3.22 -10.76
C THR A 36 -7.03 3.32 -9.52
N HIS A 37 -6.70 4.18 -8.56
CA HIS A 37 -7.49 4.39 -7.35
C HIS A 37 -8.72 5.29 -7.56
N LYS A 38 -8.85 5.92 -8.73
CA LYS A 38 -9.94 6.84 -9.06
C LYS A 38 -10.94 6.28 -10.06
N LYS A 39 -10.77 5.01 -10.45
CA LYS A 39 -11.69 4.35 -11.37
C LYS A 39 -13.09 4.23 -10.76
N GLN A 40 -14.10 4.13 -11.62
CA GLN A 40 -15.49 4.14 -11.20
C GLN A 40 -15.81 2.98 -10.27
N GLU A 41 -15.21 1.80 -10.50
CA GLU A 41 -15.43 0.62 -9.66
C GLU A 41 -14.98 0.86 -8.21
N VAL A 42 -13.91 1.64 -8.00
CA VAL A 42 -13.43 2.01 -6.66
C VAL A 42 -14.39 2.99 -6.00
N LYS A 43 -14.89 3.98 -6.76
CA LYS A 43 -15.87 4.96 -6.26
C LYS A 43 -17.18 4.28 -5.85
N ASP A 44 -17.69 3.39 -6.70
CA ASP A 44 -18.93 2.64 -6.46
C ASP A 44 -18.79 1.73 -5.24
N TRP A 45 -17.60 1.12 -5.06
CA TRP A 45 -17.33 0.32 -3.88
C TRP A 45 -17.29 1.18 -2.61
N LEU A 46 -16.61 2.33 -2.61
CA LEU A 46 -16.57 3.24 -1.46
C LEU A 46 -17.95 3.78 -1.10
N ALA A 47 -18.80 4.08 -2.08
CA ALA A 47 -20.18 4.50 -1.85
C ALA A 47 -21.01 3.43 -1.11
N LYS A 48 -20.74 2.15 -1.38
CA LYS A 48 -21.39 1.01 -0.70
C LYS A 48 -20.78 0.71 0.68
N HIS A 49 -19.62 1.28 1.02
CA HIS A 49 -18.88 0.99 2.25
C HIS A 49 -18.50 2.29 2.97
N PRO A 50 -19.47 2.99 3.59
CA PRO A 50 -19.28 4.34 4.14
C PRO A 50 -18.27 4.42 5.30
N ARG A 51 -17.94 3.28 5.93
CA ARG A 51 -16.89 3.19 6.95
C ARG A 51 -15.48 3.35 6.38
N PHE A 52 -15.30 3.21 5.06
CA PHE A 52 -14.00 3.29 4.40
C PHE A 52 -13.78 4.69 3.82
N HIS A 53 -12.73 5.35 4.28
CA HIS A 53 -12.31 6.65 3.76
C HIS A 53 -10.92 6.53 3.15
N LEU A 54 -10.78 6.89 1.87
CA LEU A 54 -9.50 6.85 1.17
C LEU A 54 -8.95 8.27 1.00
N HIS A 55 -7.80 8.53 1.59
CA HIS A 55 -7.08 9.80 1.52
C HIS A 55 -5.94 9.69 0.52
N PHE A 56 -5.82 10.67 -0.38
CA PHE A 56 -4.77 10.70 -1.39
C PHE A 56 -3.67 11.68 -1.02
N ILE A 57 -2.43 11.21 -1.03
CA ILE A 57 -1.27 12.11 -0.94
C ILE A 57 -1.07 12.89 -2.25
N PRO A 58 -0.49 14.10 -2.22
CA PRO A 58 -0.25 14.88 -3.44
C PRO A 58 0.61 14.14 -4.46
N THR A 59 0.49 14.53 -5.74
CA THR A 59 1.35 14.03 -6.81
C THR A 59 2.83 14.19 -6.44
N SER A 60 3.65 13.19 -6.78
CA SER A 60 5.09 13.16 -6.48
C SER A 60 5.46 13.12 -4.98
N SER A 61 4.49 12.87 -4.09
CA SER A 61 4.75 12.73 -2.65
C SER A 61 4.91 11.28 -2.19
N SER A 62 5.40 10.43 -3.10
CA SER A 62 5.53 8.98 -2.93
C SER A 62 6.32 8.62 -1.65
N TRP A 63 7.34 9.42 -1.34
CA TRP A 63 8.16 9.39 -0.12
C TRP A 63 7.38 9.48 1.21
N LEU A 64 6.12 9.92 1.19
CA LEU A 64 5.25 9.96 2.36
C LEU A 64 4.52 8.64 2.63
N THR A 65 4.52 7.69 1.70
CA THR A 65 3.83 6.42 1.89
C THR A 65 4.68 5.42 2.67
N LEU A 66 4.11 4.85 3.73
CA LEU A 66 4.76 3.77 4.48
C LEU A 66 4.98 2.51 3.63
N VAL A 67 4.12 2.31 2.64
CA VAL A 67 4.21 1.18 1.70
C VAL A 67 5.49 1.28 0.86
N GLU A 68 5.86 2.47 0.37
CA GLU A 68 7.13 2.65 -0.34
C GLU A 68 8.34 2.44 0.56
N ARG A 69 8.26 2.86 1.83
CA ARG A 69 9.32 2.58 2.80
C ARG A 69 9.47 1.08 3.04
N TRP A 70 8.37 0.34 3.12
CA TRP A 70 8.37 -1.12 3.23
C TRP A 70 8.98 -1.79 1.99
N PHE A 71 8.64 -1.31 0.78
CA PHE A 71 9.28 -1.80 -0.46
C PHE A 71 10.78 -1.54 -0.48
N GLY A 72 11.23 -0.38 0.03
CA GLY A 72 12.64 -0.10 0.22
C GLY A 72 13.33 -1.08 1.15
N ALA A 73 12.68 -1.44 2.26
CA ALA A 73 13.22 -2.38 3.26
C ALA A 73 13.39 -3.79 2.68
N ILE A 74 12.32 -4.39 2.11
CA ILE A 74 12.42 -5.73 1.50
C ILE A 74 13.44 -5.77 0.35
N ALA A 75 13.53 -4.68 -0.44
CA ALA A 75 14.51 -4.57 -1.50
C ALA A 75 15.95 -4.60 -0.96
N ALA A 76 16.23 -3.85 0.10
CA ALA A 76 17.56 -3.76 0.70
C ALA A 76 17.95 -5.00 1.51
N GLU A 77 17.01 -5.58 2.25
CA GLU A 77 17.27 -6.65 3.21
C GLU A 77 17.21 -8.04 2.56
N ARG A 78 16.31 -8.24 1.59
CA ARG A 78 16.07 -9.55 0.99
C ARG A 78 16.41 -9.64 -0.49
N ILE A 79 15.93 -8.71 -1.32
CA ILE A 79 16.00 -8.87 -2.78
C ILE A 79 17.40 -8.59 -3.32
N ARG A 80 18.00 -7.44 -2.99
CA ARG A 80 19.34 -7.05 -3.50
C ARG A 80 20.49 -7.90 -2.95
N ARG A 81 20.27 -8.58 -1.83
CA ARG A 81 21.25 -9.47 -1.19
C ARG A 81 21.05 -10.94 -1.56
N GLY A 82 19.93 -11.27 -2.20
CA GLY A 82 19.59 -12.62 -2.60
C GLY A 82 20.08 -12.94 -4.01
N VAL A 83 20.41 -14.22 -4.23
CA VAL A 83 20.58 -14.78 -5.56
C VAL A 83 19.47 -15.82 -5.73
N PHE A 84 18.66 -15.67 -6.77
CA PHE A 84 17.49 -16.52 -7.00
C PHE A 84 17.65 -17.23 -8.35
N LYS A 85 17.45 -18.55 -8.36
CA LYS A 85 17.59 -19.38 -9.56
C LYS A 85 16.35 -19.33 -10.46
N ASN A 86 15.20 -18.96 -9.90
CA ASN A 86 13.93 -18.84 -10.61
C ASN A 86 12.92 -17.97 -9.83
N MET A 87 11.80 -17.67 -10.48
CA MET A 87 10.72 -16.85 -9.91
C MET A 87 10.11 -17.44 -8.64
N ASN A 88 9.95 -18.77 -8.56
CA ASN A 88 9.36 -19.42 -7.38
C ASN A 88 10.24 -19.23 -6.13
N GLU A 89 11.56 -19.20 -6.31
CA GLU A 89 12.49 -18.94 -5.21
C GLU A 89 12.41 -17.49 -4.71
N LEU A 90 12.29 -16.52 -5.64
CA LEU A 90 12.07 -15.12 -5.29
C LEU A 90 10.72 -14.94 -4.56
N GLU A 91 9.66 -15.57 -5.06
CA GLU A 91 8.32 -15.51 -4.45
C GLU A 91 8.33 -16.07 -3.03
N ARG A 92 8.92 -17.26 -2.81
CA ARG A 92 9.10 -17.82 -1.46
C ARG A 92 9.90 -16.89 -0.55
N ALA A 93 10.94 -16.25 -1.07
CA ALA A 93 11.74 -15.30 -0.31
C ALA A 93 10.96 -14.04 0.10
N ILE A 94 10.04 -13.58 -0.74
CA ILE A 94 9.13 -12.46 -0.43
C ILE A 94 8.12 -12.87 0.64
N TYR A 95 7.47 -14.03 0.49
CA TYR A 95 6.51 -14.53 1.48
C TYR A 95 7.15 -14.75 2.86
N ALA A 96 8.33 -15.39 2.90
CA ALA A 96 9.06 -15.57 4.16
C ALA A 96 9.42 -14.23 4.83
N TYR A 97 9.72 -13.20 4.04
CA TYR A 97 9.96 -11.85 4.58
C TYR A 97 8.68 -11.23 5.15
N ILE A 98 7.53 -11.40 4.48
CA ILE A 98 6.23 -10.95 4.97
C ILE A 98 5.89 -11.64 6.30
N GLU A 99 5.95 -12.98 6.34
CA GLU A 99 5.67 -13.78 7.55
C GLU A 99 6.57 -13.37 8.73
N HIS A 100 7.86 -13.14 8.47
CA HIS A 100 8.77 -12.67 9.51
C HIS A 100 8.38 -11.28 10.04
N ASN A 101 7.97 -10.35 9.16
CA ASN A 101 7.54 -9.02 9.57
C ASN A 101 6.17 -9.02 10.28
N GLU A 102 5.30 -9.98 9.97
CA GLU A 102 4.03 -10.18 10.68
C GLU A 102 4.26 -10.75 12.09
N ALA A 103 5.18 -11.70 12.22
CA ALA A 103 5.55 -12.28 13.52
C ALA A 103 6.34 -11.31 14.41
N TYR A 104 7.19 -10.47 13.82
CA TYR A 104 8.06 -9.52 14.53
C TYR A 104 7.93 -8.11 13.94
N PRO A 105 6.78 -7.44 14.15
CA PRO A 105 6.53 -6.15 13.54
C PRO A 105 7.50 -5.09 14.06
N LYS A 106 8.13 -4.36 13.14
CA LYS A 106 8.92 -3.16 13.43
C LYS A 106 8.18 -1.94 12.88
N PRO A 107 7.38 -1.24 13.71
CA PRO A 107 6.60 -0.10 13.25
C PRO A 107 7.50 0.99 12.69
N PHE A 108 7.12 1.53 11.52
CA PHE A 108 7.77 2.72 10.99
C PHE A 108 7.35 3.94 11.80
N VAL A 109 8.24 4.40 12.66
CA VAL A 109 8.01 5.60 13.46
C VAL A 109 8.24 6.85 12.58
N ARG A 110 7.23 7.73 12.55
CA ARG A 110 7.34 9.04 11.92
C ARG A 110 8.05 9.98 12.90
N THR A 111 9.25 10.42 12.56
CA THR A 111 10.08 11.29 13.42
C THR A 111 9.87 12.78 13.15
N LYS A 112 9.15 13.14 12.09
CA LYS A 112 8.85 14.53 11.71
C LYS A 112 7.37 14.85 11.95
N SER A 113 7.11 16.01 12.54
CA SER A 113 5.75 16.52 12.74
C SER A 113 5.02 16.70 11.41
N ALA A 114 3.69 16.69 11.45
CA ALA A 114 2.86 16.90 10.26
C ALA A 114 3.20 18.23 9.56
N ASN A 115 3.33 19.32 10.33
CA ASN A 115 3.69 20.65 9.81
C ASN A 115 5.06 20.66 9.15
N GLY A 116 6.07 19.99 9.73
CA GLY A 116 7.41 19.90 9.13
C GLY A 116 7.45 19.10 7.83
N ILE A 117 6.43 18.29 7.56
CA ILE A 117 6.28 17.56 6.30
C ILE A 117 5.54 18.39 5.26
N ILE A 118 4.49 19.11 5.67
CA ILE A 118 3.72 19.99 4.79
C ILE A 118 4.63 21.07 4.19
N LEU A 119 5.50 21.68 5.00
CA LEU A 119 6.48 22.67 4.56
C LEU A 119 7.52 22.14 3.57
N LYS A 120 7.80 20.83 3.57
CA LYS A 120 8.70 20.22 2.56
C LYS A 120 7.99 19.90 1.25
N SER A 121 6.68 19.65 1.29
CA SER A 121 5.88 19.32 0.11
C SER A 121 5.40 20.56 -0.67
N CYS A 122 5.27 21.71 0.00
CA CYS A 122 5.09 23.00 -0.64
C CYS A 122 6.46 23.65 -0.76
N GLY A 123 7.02 23.73 -1.97
CA GLY A 123 8.31 24.40 -2.20
C GLY A 123 8.21 25.91 -1.99
N THR A 124 8.26 26.36 -0.73
CA THR A 124 8.42 27.76 -0.32
C THR A 124 9.69 27.90 0.51
#